data_AF-A0A1C3KI69-F1
#
_entry.id   AF-A0A1C3KI69-F1
#
_cell.length_a   1.000
_cell.length_b   1.000
_cell.length_c   1.000
_cell.angle_alpha   90.00
_cell.angle_beta   90.00
_cell.angle_gamma   90.00
#
_symmetry.space_group_name_H-M   'P 1'
#
loop_
_entity.id
_entity.type
_entity.pdbx_description
1 polymer ?
#
loop_
_entity_poly.entity_id
_entity_poly.type
_entity_poly.pdbx_seq_one_letter_code
_entity_poly.pdbx_strand_id
1 'polypeptide(L)'
;MQPSKEKEYYTAVSYFPKYENDFDGATKNTDDSYNGVCKSISDSLKADESKFMMPCKKITMYLKYLKDATTTVDTPKKCKYINYRINDEVQKLENTSYGNSELYSKWIAGYRSNPEDMSTICGENMEHLNDVIFKKVQNLYKMYHKYNKYKNTSGLSNTIECSEFTECVNLYNSYESICIEGDDQNFCNALESFRRYYQMYIGSVVDKCIGAHVSLKSFQIWRKNGQSRLDDGSFVYEDDHWNPFEMQYIGTNIFIMFTIITLFSIFFFILYKFTPFGYWLRPRIQNRIKILKKIYEEKIKLGHNNAHEETDSLNESIGMQYHSVRNS
;
A
#
# COMPACT_ATOMS: atom_id res chain seq x y z
N MET A 1 -1.63 4.42 33.70
CA MET A 1 -2.69 5.35 33.26
C MET A 1 -3.07 4.86 31.86
N GLN A 2 -4.30 4.35 31.69
CA GLN A 2 -4.71 3.78 30.40
C GLN A 2 -4.63 4.85 29.31
N PRO A 3 -4.05 4.56 28.12
CA PRO A 3 -3.98 5.54 27.04
C PRO A 3 -5.38 6.02 26.65
N SER A 4 -5.50 7.28 26.22
CA SER A 4 -6.77 7.78 25.70
C SER A 4 -7.20 6.94 24.49
N LYS A 5 -8.50 6.67 24.37
CA LYS A 5 -9.07 5.86 23.28
C LYS A 5 -8.66 6.34 21.89
N GLU A 6 -8.57 7.66 21.68
CA GLU A 6 -8.07 8.24 20.43
C GLU A 6 -6.64 7.75 20.10
N LYS A 7 -5.75 7.68 21.11
CA LYS A 7 -4.35 7.30 20.96
C LYS A 7 -4.23 5.85 20.51
N GLU A 8 -5.13 5.01 20.98
CA GLU A 8 -5.20 3.62 20.57
C GLU A 8 -5.54 3.47 19.08
N TYR A 9 -6.53 4.21 18.59
CA TYR A 9 -6.89 4.20 17.16
C TYR A 9 -5.80 4.80 16.29
N TYR A 10 -5.21 5.92 16.71
CA TYR A 10 -4.10 6.55 16.01
C TYR A 10 -2.86 5.65 15.90
N THR A 11 -2.65 4.77 16.88
CA THR A 11 -1.55 3.78 16.84
C THR A 11 -1.91 2.57 15.96
N ALA A 12 -3.19 2.19 15.90
CA ALA A 12 -3.65 1.04 15.12
C ALA A 12 -3.85 1.34 13.61
N VAL A 13 -4.15 2.58 13.24
CA VAL A 13 -4.58 2.96 11.88
C VAL A 13 -3.58 2.62 10.78
N SER A 14 -2.28 2.58 11.09
CA SER A 14 -1.24 2.19 10.11
C SER A 14 -1.39 0.75 9.62
N TYR A 15 -2.06 -0.10 10.40
CA TYR A 15 -2.31 -1.50 10.06
C TYR A 15 -3.64 -1.72 9.34
N PHE A 16 -4.54 -0.73 9.33
CA PHE A 16 -5.86 -0.88 8.72
C PHE A 16 -5.82 -1.33 7.25
N PRO A 17 -4.91 -0.85 6.38
CA PRO A 17 -4.82 -1.38 5.01
C PRO A 17 -4.47 -2.88 4.96
N LYS A 18 -3.67 -3.39 5.91
CA LYS A 18 -3.40 -4.83 6.01
C LYS A 18 -4.68 -5.57 6.40
N TYR A 19 -5.38 -5.10 7.44
CA TYR A 19 -6.61 -5.72 7.90
C TYR A 19 -7.77 -5.60 6.91
N GLU A 20 -7.77 -4.57 6.05
CA GLU A 20 -8.67 -4.45 4.91
C GLU A 20 -8.45 -5.58 3.92
N ASN A 21 -7.19 -5.86 3.55
CA ASN A 21 -6.89 -7.00 2.69
C ASN A 21 -7.28 -8.34 3.34
N ASP A 22 -7.00 -8.51 4.64
CA ASP A 22 -7.41 -9.72 5.38
C ASP A 22 -8.95 -9.86 5.39
N PHE A 23 -9.66 -8.75 5.62
CA PHE A 23 -11.11 -8.68 5.64
C PHE A 23 -11.71 -9.01 4.28
N ASP A 24 -11.24 -8.38 3.21
CA ASP A 24 -11.73 -8.63 1.86
C ASP A 24 -11.41 -10.06 1.41
N GLY A 25 -10.26 -10.60 1.80
CA GLY A 25 -9.89 -11.99 1.56
C GLY A 25 -10.83 -12.97 2.26
N ALA A 26 -11.09 -12.77 3.55
CA ALA A 26 -11.98 -13.62 4.35
C ALA A 26 -13.45 -13.48 3.97
N THR A 27 -13.85 -12.35 3.38
CA THR A 27 -15.26 -12.04 3.04
C THR A 27 -15.54 -12.08 1.53
N LYS A 28 -14.61 -12.63 0.73
CA LYS A 28 -14.72 -12.67 -0.74
C LYS A 28 -15.96 -13.41 -1.24
N ASN A 29 -16.31 -14.52 -0.58
CA ASN A 29 -17.41 -15.39 -0.98
C ASN A 29 -18.57 -15.26 0.02
N THR A 30 -19.29 -14.15 -0.03
CA THR A 30 -20.47 -13.95 0.82
C THR A 30 -21.59 -14.91 0.43
N ASP A 31 -22.08 -15.69 1.39
CA ASP A 31 -23.25 -16.56 1.21
C ASP A 31 -24.49 -16.00 1.95
N ASP A 32 -25.54 -16.82 2.02
CA ASP A 32 -26.80 -16.48 2.70
C ASP A 32 -26.85 -16.90 4.16
N SER A 33 -25.79 -17.51 4.69
CA SER A 33 -25.73 -18.04 6.06
C SER A 33 -25.98 -16.97 7.12
N TYR A 34 -25.73 -15.69 6.79
CA TYR A 34 -25.85 -14.56 7.72
C TYR A 34 -27.08 -13.68 7.46
N ASN A 35 -27.97 -14.07 6.54
CA ASN A 35 -29.17 -13.29 6.21
C ASN A 35 -30.05 -13.05 7.44
N GLY A 36 -30.26 -14.09 8.27
CA GLY A 36 -31.12 -14.00 9.44
C GLY A 36 -30.65 -12.96 10.45
N VAL A 37 -29.36 -13.01 10.82
CA VAL A 37 -28.75 -12.06 11.76
C VAL A 37 -28.79 -10.65 11.18
N CYS A 38 -28.38 -10.47 9.91
CA CYS A 38 -28.35 -9.14 9.30
C CYS A 38 -29.72 -8.52 9.09
N LYS A 39 -30.73 -9.32 8.76
CA LYS A 39 -32.11 -8.85 8.66
C LYS A 39 -32.64 -8.37 10.01
N SER A 40 -32.43 -9.16 11.07
CA SER A 40 -32.81 -8.77 12.43
C SER A 40 -32.18 -7.44 12.85
N ILE A 41 -30.88 -7.26 12.56
CA ILE A 41 -30.19 -6.00 12.84
C ILE A 41 -30.77 -4.86 11.99
N SER A 42 -30.95 -5.07 10.68
CA SER A 42 -31.52 -4.08 9.75
C SER A 42 -32.89 -3.57 10.23
N ASP A 43 -33.76 -4.50 10.63
CA ASP A 43 -35.10 -4.20 11.14
C ASP A 43 -35.02 -3.35 12.43
N SER A 44 -34.10 -3.68 13.33
CA SER A 44 -33.88 -2.91 14.58
C SER A 44 -33.40 -1.48 14.34
N LEU A 45 -32.60 -1.29 13.29
CA LEU A 45 -32.04 0.00 12.88
C LEU A 45 -33.01 0.81 12.02
N LYS A 46 -34.07 0.17 11.48
CA LYS A 46 -34.88 0.70 10.38
C LYS A 46 -34.01 1.15 9.20
N ALA A 47 -32.93 0.41 8.96
CA ALA A 47 -32.00 0.72 7.89
C ALA A 47 -32.57 0.25 6.54
N ASP A 48 -32.17 0.93 5.46
CA ASP A 48 -32.38 0.43 4.10
C ASP A 48 -31.65 -0.91 3.93
N GLU A 49 -32.42 -2.00 3.86
CA GLU A 49 -31.91 -3.36 3.76
C GLU A 49 -30.97 -3.51 2.54
N SER A 50 -31.25 -2.81 1.43
CA SER A 50 -30.42 -2.88 0.23
C SER A 50 -29.00 -2.35 0.44
N LYS A 51 -28.83 -1.35 1.32
CA LYS A 51 -27.54 -0.77 1.68
C LYS A 51 -26.88 -1.50 2.86
N PHE A 52 -27.68 -2.04 3.77
CA PHE A 52 -27.19 -2.61 5.03
C PHE A 52 -26.73 -4.07 4.93
N MET A 53 -27.39 -4.89 4.10
CA MET A 53 -27.19 -6.34 4.10
C MET A 53 -25.75 -6.75 3.75
N MET A 54 -25.17 -6.18 2.70
CA MET A 54 -23.82 -6.55 2.27
C MET A 54 -22.74 -6.17 3.30
N PRO A 55 -22.69 -4.93 3.83
CA PRO A 55 -21.77 -4.60 4.92
C PRO A 55 -21.94 -5.48 6.15
N CYS A 56 -23.18 -5.72 6.59
CA CYS A 56 -23.44 -6.59 7.74
C CYS A 56 -22.92 -8.01 7.51
N LYS A 57 -23.23 -8.63 6.35
CA LYS A 57 -22.74 -9.99 6.02
C LYS A 57 -21.22 -10.08 6.12
N LYS A 58 -20.50 -9.13 5.51
CA LYS A 58 -19.04 -9.11 5.54
C LYS A 58 -18.50 -8.96 6.96
N ILE A 59 -19.08 -8.07 7.76
CA ILE A 59 -18.70 -7.91 9.17
C ILE A 59 -18.93 -9.21 9.94
N THR A 60 -20.09 -9.84 9.81
CA THR A 60 -20.42 -11.10 10.51
C THR A 60 -19.50 -12.25 10.08
N MET A 61 -19.22 -12.38 8.79
CA MET A 61 -18.27 -13.36 8.27
C MET A 61 -16.87 -13.17 8.86
N TYR A 62 -16.39 -11.93 8.93
CA TYR A 62 -15.07 -11.66 9.47
C TYR A 62 -15.00 -11.91 10.98
N LEU A 63 -16.06 -11.60 11.74
CA LEU A 63 -16.13 -11.95 13.16
C LEU A 63 -16.03 -13.46 13.37
N LYS A 64 -16.73 -14.26 12.58
CA LYS A 64 -16.61 -15.72 12.63
C LYS A 64 -15.19 -16.17 12.31
N TYR A 65 -14.57 -15.60 11.28
CA TYR A 65 -13.17 -15.85 10.95
C TYR A 65 -12.22 -15.52 12.12
N LEU A 66 -12.43 -14.40 12.83
CA LEU A 66 -11.65 -14.03 14.01
C LEU A 66 -11.87 -14.98 15.20
N LYS A 67 -13.07 -15.55 15.33
CA LYS A 67 -13.39 -16.53 16.39
C LYS A 67 -12.73 -17.89 16.13
N ASP A 68 -12.74 -18.34 14.88
CA ASP A 68 -12.25 -19.67 14.48
C ASP A 68 -10.72 -19.69 14.31
N ALA A 69 -10.12 -18.56 13.94
CA ALA A 69 -8.66 -18.39 13.97
C ALA A 69 -8.20 -18.28 15.42
N THR A 70 -7.53 -19.31 15.95
CA THR A 70 -6.89 -19.32 17.28
C THR A 70 -6.36 -17.93 17.65
N THR A 71 -6.86 -17.33 18.74
CA THR A 71 -6.59 -15.94 19.16
C THR A 71 -5.14 -15.53 18.92
N THR A 72 -4.92 -14.74 17.87
CA THR A 72 -3.59 -14.20 17.55
C THR A 72 -3.35 -12.93 18.36
N VAL A 73 -2.07 -12.58 18.60
CA VAL A 73 -1.63 -11.31 19.21
C VAL A 73 -2.27 -10.08 18.53
N ASP A 74 -2.70 -10.22 17.27
CA ASP A 74 -3.22 -9.13 16.45
C ASP A 74 -4.74 -8.90 16.59
N THR A 75 -5.45 -9.74 17.35
CA THR A 75 -6.92 -9.70 17.47
C THR A 75 -7.44 -8.33 17.93
N PRO A 76 -6.85 -7.64 18.95
CA PRO A 76 -7.31 -6.31 19.36
C PRO A 76 -7.21 -5.27 18.23
N LYS A 77 -6.15 -5.30 17.41
CA LYS A 77 -5.96 -4.36 16.30
C LYS A 77 -6.93 -4.65 15.14
N LYS A 78 -7.19 -5.94 14.85
CA LYS A 78 -8.24 -6.36 13.90
C LYS A 78 -9.62 -5.93 14.36
N CYS A 79 -9.92 -6.03 15.66
CA CYS A 79 -11.16 -5.54 16.23
C CYS A 79 -11.31 -4.02 16.13
N LYS A 80 -10.24 -3.24 16.31
CA LYS A 80 -10.25 -1.78 16.06
C LYS A 80 -10.58 -1.46 14.60
N TYR A 81 -10.05 -2.24 13.65
CA TYR A 81 -10.41 -2.08 12.25
C TYR A 81 -11.89 -2.38 11.99
N ILE A 82 -12.44 -3.48 12.54
CA ILE A 82 -13.87 -3.79 12.45
C ILE A 82 -14.73 -2.71 13.09
N ASN A 83 -14.32 -2.19 14.24
CA ASN A 83 -15.00 -1.09 14.88
C ASN A 83 -15.05 0.16 13.99
N TYR A 84 -13.91 0.52 13.38
CA TYR A 84 -13.83 1.60 12.41
C TYR A 84 -14.78 1.36 11.22
N ARG A 85 -14.82 0.13 10.68
CA ARG A 85 -15.73 -0.22 9.58
C ARG A 85 -17.18 -0.03 9.95
N ILE A 86 -17.62 -0.45 11.14
CA ILE A 86 -19.01 -0.23 11.58
C ILE A 86 -19.32 1.26 11.72
N ASN A 87 -18.41 2.04 12.32
CA ASN A 87 -18.59 3.49 12.40
C ASN A 87 -18.70 4.13 11.00
N ASP A 88 -17.91 3.67 10.04
CA ASP A 88 -17.95 4.14 8.65
C ASP A 88 -19.26 3.75 7.93
N GLU A 89 -19.78 2.54 8.16
CA GLU A 89 -21.07 2.11 7.59
C GLU A 89 -22.24 2.87 8.22
N VAL A 90 -22.21 3.13 9.53
CA VAL A 90 -23.24 3.92 10.23
C VAL A 90 -23.39 5.30 9.61
N GLN A 91 -22.28 5.97 9.25
CA GLN A 91 -22.29 7.29 8.60
C GLN A 91 -22.95 7.28 7.21
N LYS A 92 -23.08 6.12 6.56
CA LYS A 92 -23.69 5.96 5.23
C LYS A 92 -25.18 5.64 5.30
N LEU A 93 -25.71 5.35 6.49
CA LEU A 93 -27.12 5.03 6.68
C LEU A 93 -27.95 6.32 6.66
N GLU A 94 -28.68 6.53 5.57
CA GLU A 94 -29.61 7.64 5.40
C GLU A 94 -31.01 7.29 5.90
N ASN A 95 -31.85 8.31 6.15
CA ASN A 95 -33.28 8.17 6.47
C ASN A 95 -33.60 7.33 7.71
N THR A 96 -32.65 7.18 8.63
CA THR A 96 -32.91 6.52 9.91
C THR A 96 -33.51 7.50 10.91
N SER A 97 -34.24 6.99 11.91
CA SER A 97 -34.79 7.82 13.00
C SER A 97 -33.79 8.14 14.11
N TYR A 98 -32.52 7.76 13.95
CA TYR A 98 -31.54 7.70 15.03
C TYR A 98 -30.25 8.44 14.67
N GLY A 99 -29.57 9.00 15.67
CA GLY A 99 -28.22 9.54 15.48
C GLY A 99 -27.17 8.43 15.37
N ASN A 100 -25.99 8.76 14.83
CA ASN A 100 -24.88 7.80 14.60
C ASN A 100 -24.53 6.97 15.84
N SER A 101 -24.44 7.59 17.01
CA SER A 101 -24.14 6.88 18.25
C SER A 101 -25.19 5.84 18.60
N GLU A 102 -26.47 6.13 18.37
CA GLU A 102 -27.57 5.20 18.67
C GLU A 102 -27.64 4.08 17.63
N LEU A 103 -27.46 4.40 16.35
CA LEU A 103 -27.35 3.40 15.27
C LEU A 103 -26.22 2.42 15.57
N TYR A 104 -25.04 2.94 15.93
CA TYR A 104 -23.91 2.13 16.31
C TYR A 104 -24.27 1.22 17.48
N SER A 105 -24.79 1.76 18.59
CA SER A 105 -25.14 0.96 19.77
C SER A 105 -26.17 -0.14 19.46
N LYS A 106 -27.18 0.15 18.63
CA LYS A 106 -28.19 -0.83 18.20
C LYS A 106 -27.58 -1.92 17.32
N TRP A 107 -26.70 -1.57 16.39
CA TRP A 107 -26.01 -2.54 15.54
C TRP A 107 -25.22 -3.53 16.41
N ILE A 108 -24.37 -3.03 17.30
CA ILE A 108 -23.58 -3.88 18.22
C ILE A 108 -24.51 -4.73 19.09
N ALA A 109 -25.61 -4.16 19.59
CA ALA A 109 -26.57 -4.89 20.40
C ALA A 109 -27.24 -6.04 19.63
N GLY A 110 -27.45 -5.91 18.33
CA GLY A 110 -28.04 -6.98 17.51
C GLY A 110 -27.12 -8.20 17.30
N TYR A 111 -25.83 -8.11 17.66
CA TYR A 111 -24.94 -9.27 17.77
C TYR A 111 -24.98 -9.93 19.15
N ARG A 112 -25.45 -9.24 20.19
CA ARG A 112 -25.63 -9.82 21.52
C ARG A 112 -26.70 -10.90 21.41
N SER A 113 -26.41 -12.11 21.89
CA SER A 113 -27.24 -13.32 21.75
C SER A 113 -27.06 -14.17 20.48
N ASN A 114 -26.08 -13.90 19.61
CA ASN A 114 -25.71 -14.78 18.49
C ASN A 114 -24.40 -15.55 18.76
N PRO A 115 -24.13 -16.69 18.08
CA PRO A 115 -22.83 -17.38 18.17
C PRO A 115 -21.65 -16.48 17.79
N GLU A 116 -21.89 -15.46 16.96
CA GLU A 116 -20.97 -14.39 16.57
C GLU A 116 -21.06 -13.17 17.51
N ASP A 117 -21.30 -13.39 18.80
CA ASP A 117 -21.35 -12.32 19.80
C ASP A 117 -20.06 -11.50 19.78
N MET A 118 -20.21 -10.30 19.22
CA MET A 118 -19.15 -9.34 19.03
C MET A 118 -18.49 -8.92 20.34
N SER A 119 -19.22 -8.96 21.45
CA SER A 119 -18.66 -8.70 22.79
C SER A 119 -17.71 -9.82 23.25
N THR A 120 -17.91 -11.05 22.80
CA THR A 120 -17.00 -12.17 23.12
C THR A 120 -15.72 -12.10 22.29
N ILE A 121 -15.81 -11.65 21.03
CA ILE A 121 -14.68 -11.65 20.08
C ILE A 121 -13.83 -10.39 20.25
N CYS A 122 -14.47 -9.22 20.34
CA CYS A 122 -13.79 -7.94 20.32
C CYS A 122 -13.87 -7.15 21.63
N GLY A 123 -14.74 -7.55 22.56
CA GLY A 123 -14.84 -6.97 23.90
C GLY A 123 -14.96 -5.45 23.88
N GLU A 124 -14.11 -4.79 24.68
CA GLU A 124 -14.08 -3.33 24.85
C GLU A 124 -13.59 -2.55 23.62
N ASN A 125 -13.09 -3.23 22.56
CA ASN A 125 -12.68 -2.56 21.33
C ASN A 125 -13.87 -2.05 20.49
N MET A 126 -15.10 -2.38 20.90
CA MET A 126 -16.34 -2.08 20.17
C MET A 126 -17.06 -0.89 20.80
N GLU A 127 -16.75 0.30 20.29
CA GLU A 127 -17.40 1.54 20.72
C GLU A 127 -17.61 2.53 19.58
N HIS A 128 -18.62 3.39 19.74
CA HIS A 128 -18.86 4.48 18.82
C HIS A 128 -17.73 5.51 18.92
N LEU A 129 -17.12 5.83 17.78
CA LEU A 129 -16.16 6.91 17.68
C LEU A 129 -16.93 8.21 17.48
N ASN A 130 -16.72 9.20 18.36
CA ASN A 130 -17.30 10.52 18.12
C ASN A 130 -16.82 11.08 16.77
N ASP A 131 -17.61 11.96 16.16
CA ASP A 131 -17.38 12.39 14.78
C ASP A 131 -16.00 13.03 14.56
N VAL A 132 -15.47 13.74 15.57
CA VAL A 132 -14.15 14.38 15.51
C VAL A 132 -13.02 13.33 15.44
N ILE A 133 -13.05 12.35 16.33
CA ILE A 133 -12.07 11.25 16.36
C ILE A 133 -12.21 10.39 15.11
N PHE A 134 -13.45 10.01 14.76
CA PHE A 134 -13.74 9.21 13.58
C PHE A 134 -13.17 9.89 12.31
N LYS A 135 -13.38 11.20 12.14
CA LYS A 135 -12.89 11.92 10.97
C LYS A 135 -11.37 11.91 10.87
N LYS A 136 -10.68 12.07 12.00
CA LYS A 136 -9.21 12.01 12.08
C LYS A 136 -8.69 10.62 11.74
N VAL A 137 -9.29 9.57 12.29
CA VAL A 137 -8.96 8.17 11.97
C VAL A 137 -9.22 7.86 10.50
N GLN A 138 -10.37 8.29 9.96
CA GLN A 138 -10.74 8.11 8.56
C GLN A 138 -9.72 8.77 7.62
N ASN A 139 -9.29 9.99 7.94
CA ASN A 139 -8.31 10.70 7.12
C ASN A 139 -6.93 10.05 7.18
N LEU A 140 -6.45 9.64 8.36
CA LEU A 140 -5.20 8.87 8.48
C LEU A 140 -5.27 7.56 7.69
N TYR A 141 -6.37 6.82 7.82
CA TYR A 141 -6.60 5.60 7.07
C TYR A 141 -6.55 5.84 5.56
N LYS A 142 -7.27 6.87 5.07
CA LYS A 142 -7.28 7.25 3.65
C LYS A 142 -5.86 7.52 3.14
N MET A 143 -5.02 8.18 3.93
CA MET A 143 -3.63 8.47 3.59
C MET A 143 -2.81 7.18 3.47
N TYR A 144 -2.87 6.30 4.48
CA TYR A 144 -2.18 5.00 4.45
C TYR A 144 -2.65 4.11 3.30
N HIS A 145 -3.96 4.02 3.08
CA HIS A 145 -4.56 3.21 2.03
C HIS A 145 -4.10 3.67 0.63
N LYS A 146 -4.27 4.98 0.32
CA LYS A 146 -3.83 5.55 -0.97
C LYS A 146 -2.34 5.34 -1.20
N TYR A 147 -1.52 5.59 -0.17
CA TYR A 147 -0.08 5.43 -0.28
C TYR A 147 0.33 3.96 -0.51
N ASN A 148 -0.29 3.02 0.21
CA ASN A 148 -0.01 1.58 0.05
C ASN A 148 -0.41 1.04 -1.32
N LYS A 149 -1.56 1.47 -1.84
CA LYS A 149 -2.00 1.15 -3.20
C LYS A 149 -0.94 1.56 -4.23
N TYR A 150 -0.41 2.78 -4.09
CA TYR A 150 0.62 3.30 -5.00
C TYR A 150 1.97 2.59 -4.85
N LYS A 151 2.39 2.35 -3.60
CA LYS A 151 3.61 1.62 -3.26
C LYS A 151 3.64 0.24 -3.93
N ASN A 152 2.52 -0.49 -3.88
CA ASN A 152 2.43 -1.87 -4.34
C ASN A 152 2.11 -2.04 -5.84
N THR A 153 1.76 -0.96 -6.56
CA THR A 153 1.47 -1.05 -8.00
C THR A 153 2.76 -1.29 -8.80
N SER A 154 2.86 -2.44 -9.47
CA SER A 154 3.99 -2.80 -10.34
C SER A 154 3.80 -2.25 -11.76
N GLY A 155 4.69 -1.36 -12.21
CA GLY A 155 4.72 -0.88 -13.60
C GLY A 155 5.36 0.50 -13.75
N LEU A 156 6.28 0.64 -14.71
CA LEU A 156 6.70 1.93 -15.29
C LEU A 156 5.56 2.45 -16.17
N SER A 157 4.43 2.85 -15.56
CA SER A 157 3.39 3.50 -16.35
C SER A 157 3.72 4.98 -16.40
N ASN A 158 4.34 5.41 -17.49
CA ASN A 158 4.69 6.80 -17.82
C ASN A 158 3.46 7.72 -18.01
N THR A 159 2.33 7.37 -17.41
CA THR A 159 1.01 8.00 -17.53
C THR A 159 0.25 8.05 -16.21
N ILE A 160 0.86 7.68 -15.07
CA ILE A 160 0.20 7.85 -13.77
C ILE A 160 0.26 9.33 -13.40
N GLU A 161 -0.86 10.02 -13.59
CA GLU A 161 -1.09 11.31 -12.97
C GLU A 161 -0.88 11.14 -11.45
N CYS A 162 0.09 11.84 -10.89
CA CYS A 162 0.39 11.79 -9.45
C CYS A 162 -0.71 12.46 -8.59
N SER A 163 -1.94 12.56 -9.09
CA SER A 163 -3.07 13.24 -8.45
C SER A 163 -3.46 12.58 -7.13
N GLU A 164 -3.56 11.25 -7.06
CA GLU A 164 -3.84 10.53 -5.81
C GLU A 164 -2.73 10.76 -4.76
N PHE A 165 -1.48 10.90 -5.21
CA PHE A 165 -0.33 11.17 -4.37
C PHE A 165 -0.32 12.63 -3.88
N THR A 166 -0.60 13.58 -4.77
CA THR A 166 -0.80 15.00 -4.43
C THR A 166 -1.94 15.18 -3.44
N GLU A 167 -3.06 14.47 -3.58
CA GLU A 167 -4.15 14.50 -2.59
C GLU A 167 -3.70 14.05 -1.21
N CYS A 168 -2.87 13.02 -1.12
CA CYS A 168 -2.34 12.52 0.16
C CYS A 168 -1.46 13.58 0.85
N VAL A 169 -0.60 14.24 0.07
CA VAL A 169 0.29 15.30 0.54
C VAL A 169 -0.50 16.54 0.95
N ASN A 170 -1.49 16.94 0.16
CA ASN A 170 -2.36 18.07 0.48
C ASN A 170 -3.16 17.80 1.76
N LEU A 171 -3.67 16.57 1.94
CA LEU A 171 -4.36 16.17 3.15
C LEU A 171 -3.43 16.21 4.37
N TYR A 172 -2.19 15.72 4.26
CA TYR A 172 -1.18 15.86 5.33
C TYR A 172 -0.95 17.33 5.69
N ASN A 173 -0.64 18.17 4.70
CA ASN A 173 -0.34 19.59 4.89
C ASN A 173 -1.54 20.39 5.43
N SER A 174 -2.78 19.95 5.18
CA SER A 174 -3.97 20.62 5.72
C SER A 174 -4.06 20.61 7.26
N TYR A 175 -3.28 19.75 7.92
CA TYR A 175 -3.21 19.65 9.38
C TYR A 175 -2.04 20.41 10.01
N GLU A 176 -1.27 21.16 9.22
CA GLU A 176 -0.09 21.90 9.69
C GLU A 176 -0.43 22.87 10.83
N SER A 177 -1.47 23.70 10.68
CA SER A 177 -1.84 24.69 11.71
C SER A 177 -2.20 24.04 13.05
N ILE A 178 -3.03 23.00 13.03
CA ILE A 178 -3.43 22.24 14.22
C ILE A 178 -2.21 21.69 14.97
N CYS A 179 -1.20 21.24 14.23
CA CYS A 179 0.01 20.68 14.83
C CYS A 179 1.04 21.73 15.29
N ILE A 180 1.05 22.92 14.67
CA ILE A 180 1.87 24.05 15.12
C ILE A 180 1.30 24.66 16.40
N GLU A 181 -0.01 24.81 16.48
CA GLU A 181 -0.72 25.37 17.64
C GLU A 181 -0.65 24.43 18.85
N GLY A 182 -0.56 23.11 18.60
CA GLY A 182 -0.38 22.09 19.63
C GLY A 182 -1.69 21.56 20.23
N ASP A 183 -2.80 21.75 19.52
CA ASP A 183 -4.15 21.45 19.99
C ASP A 183 -4.46 19.94 20.07
N ASP A 184 -3.77 19.11 19.28
CA ASP A 184 -3.99 17.65 19.26
C ASP A 184 -2.67 16.88 19.08
N GLN A 185 -1.88 16.82 20.15
CA GLN A 185 -0.58 16.16 20.13
C GLN A 185 -0.66 14.67 19.75
N ASN A 186 -1.72 13.96 20.15
CA ASN A 186 -1.89 12.55 19.85
C ASN A 186 -2.09 12.33 18.34
N PHE A 187 -2.97 13.12 17.71
CA PHE A 187 -3.17 13.09 16.28
C PHE A 187 -1.93 13.55 15.50
N CYS A 188 -1.25 14.59 15.96
CA CYS A 188 -0.02 15.07 15.33
C CYS A 188 1.12 14.04 15.41
N ASN A 189 1.23 13.28 16.49
CA ASN A 189 2.16 12.15 16.58
C ASN A 189 1.81 11.02 15.58
N ALA A 190 0.52 10.82 15.30
CA ALA A 190 0.06 9.87 14.30
C ALA A 190 0.39 10.34 12.87
N LEU A 191 0.21 11.64 12.59
CA LEU A 191 0.63 12.27 11.33
C LEU A 191 2.15 12.15 11.13
N GLU A 192 2.94 12.35 12.18
CA GLU A 192 4.39 12.13 12.13
C GLU A 192 4.77 10.66 11.89
N SER A 193 4.00 9.72 12.44
CA SER A 193 4.17 8.29 12.15
C SER A 193 3.88 7.98 10.68
N PHE A 194 2.83 8.58 10.11
CA PHE A 194 2.57 8.52 8.68
C PHE A 194 3.70 9.14 7.86
N ARG A 195 4.21 10.32 8.26
CA ARG A 195 5.33 11.01 7.59
C ARG A 195 6.56 10.11 7.50
N ARG A 196 6.92 9.44 8.61
CA ARG A 196 8.07 8.52 8.66
C ARG A 196 7.85 7.32 7.73
N TYR A 197 6.67 6.72 7.78
CA TYR A 197 6.30 5.62 6.89
C TYR A 197 6.37 6.03 5.42
N TYR A 198 5.83 7.20 5.09
CA TYR A 198 5.89 7.80 3.77
C TYR A 198 7.34 7.97 3.31
N GLN A 199 8.18 8.63 4.12
CA GLN A 199 9.58 8.88 3.79
C GLN A 199 10.40 7.59 3.61
N MET A 200 10.09 6.54 4.37
CA MET A 200 10.78 5.24 4.27
C MET A 200 10.60 4.59 2.89
N TYR A 201 9.48 4.84 2.20
CA TYR A 201 9.17 4.25 0.89
C TYR A 201 9.17 5.27 -0.25
N ILE A 202 9.68 6.49 -0.03
CA ILE A 202 9.61 7.58 -1.01
C ILE A 202 10.30 7.22 -2.34
N GLY A 203 11.38 6.42 -2.30
CA GLY A 203 12.06 5.94 -3.50
C GLY A 203 11.16 5.10 -4.40
N SER A 204 10.29 4.26 -3.82
CA SER A 204 9.32 3.44 -4.57
C SER A 204 8.23 4.26 -5.26
N VAL A 205 8.14 5.56 -4.97
CA VAL A 205 7.13 6.47 -5.49
C VAL A 205 7.72 7.53 -6.42
N VAL A 206 8.86 8.13 -6.06
CA VAL A 206 9.54 9.16 -6.87
C VAL A 206 9.96 8.62 -8.24
N ASP A 207 10.36 7.35 -8.34
CA ASP A 207 10.69 6.71 -9.61
C ASP A 207 9.48 6.61 -10.56
N LYS A 208 8.25 6.72 -10.03
CA LYS A 208 6.98 6.69 -10.79
C LYS A 208 6.41 8.09 -11.04
N CYS A 209 6.86 9.10 -10.29
CA CYS A 209 6.38 10.48 -10.33
C CYS A 209 7.51 11.45 -10.69
N ILE A 210 7.89 11.47 -11.98
CA ILE A 210 9.00 12.29 -12.48
C ILE A 210 8.68 13.78 -12.30
N GLY A 211 9.56 14.52 -11.62
CA GLY A 211 9.44 15.96 -11.39
C GLY A 211 8.72 16.35 -10.09
N ALA A 212 8.21 15.39 -9.33
CA ALA A 212 7.55 15.65 -8.07
C ALA A 212 8.57 15.63 -6.91
N HIS A 213 8.98 16.81 -6.40
CA HIS A 213 9.73 16.89 -5.13
C HIS A 213 8.76 16.86 -3.96
N VAL A 214 8.50 15.66 -3.41
CA VAL A 214 7.34 15.45 -2.52
C VAL A 214 7.75 14.95 -1.14
N SER A 215 8.77 15.55 -0.54
CA SER A 215 9.07 15.28 0.86
C SER A 215 8.02 15.95 1.76
N LEU A 216 7.49 15.18 2.71
CA LEU A 216 6.64 15.73 3.76
C LEU A 216 7.54 16.36 4.83
N LYS A 217 7.32 17.64 5.12
CA LYS A 217 7.98 18.35 6.23
C LYS A 217 7.42 17.86 7.55
N SER A 218 8.22 17.86 8.59
CA SER A 218 7.72 17.60 9.94
C SER A 218 7.01 18.83 10.48
N PHE A 219 5.88 18.62 11.14
CA PHE A 219 5.18 19.69 11.87
C PHE A 219 5.79 19.93 13.25
N GLN A 220 6.67 19.02 13.70
CA GLN A 220 7.48 19.20 14.91
C GLN A 220 8.62 20.19 14.63
N ILE A 221 8.29 21.46 14.38
CA ILE A 221 9.29 22.52 14.37
C ILE A 221 9.78 22.70 15.80
N TRP A 222 11.10 22.69 15.98
CA TRP A 222 11.81 22.92 17.24
C TRP A 222 11.10 23.99 18.08
N ARG A 223 10.50 23.60 19.21
CA ARG A 223 10.22 24.52 20.33
C ARG A 223 11.56 25.01 20.89
N LYS A 224 12.29 25.83 20.13
CA LYS A 224 13.36 26.70 20.65
C LYS A 224 12.68 27.85 21.37
N ASN A 225 12.14 27.56 22.55
CA ASN A 225 11.90 28.53 23.61
C ASN A 225 12.02 27.78 24.94
N GLY A 226 13.26 27.50 25.32
CA GLY A 226 13.70 27.69 26.69
C GLY A 226 13.19 26.77 27.81
N GLN A 227 12.55 25.63 27.52
CA GLN A 227 12.39 24.58 28.54
C GLN A 227 12.65 23.21 27.91
N SER A 228 13.88 22.74 28.06
CA SER A 228 14.20 21.32 27.93
C SER A 228 13.40 20.57 28.99
N ARG A 229 12.25 20.00 28.62
CA ARG A 229 11.72 18.84 29.34
C ARG A 229 12.50 17.62 28.89
N LEU A 230 13.69 17.49 29.46
CA LEU A 230 14.13 16.19 29.94
C LEU A 230 13.40 16.00 31.29
N ASP A 231 12.16 15.52 31.25
CA ASP A 231 11.57 14.77 32.36
C ASP A 231 11.39 13.36 31.77
N ASP A 232 12.14 12.35 32.19
CA ASP A 232 11.90 11.61 33.45
C ASP A 232 10.45 11.09 33.59
N GLY A 233 9.74 10.95 32.48
CA GLY A 233 8.70 9.94 32.36
C GLY A 233 9.36 8.69 31.83
N SER A 234 9.49 7.65 32.65
CA SER A 234 10.03 6.36 32.24
C SER A 234 9.51 5.96 30.86
N PHE A 235 10.44 5.72 29.95
CA PHE A 235 10.18 5.07 28.68
C PHE A 235 9.82 3.62 28.99
N VAL A 236 8.59 3.40 29.47
CA VAL A 236 8.00 2.08 29.48
C VAL A 236 7.58 1.81 28.05
N TYR A 237 8.44 1.10 27.31
CA TYR A 237 7.94 0.18 26.30
C TYR A 237 6.96 -0.74 27.03
N GLU A 238 5.66 -0.43 26.98
CA GLU A 238 4.68 -1.49 27.17
C GLU A 238 4.81 -2.40 25.94
N ASP A 239 5.15 -3.63 26.26
CA ASP A 239 5.69 -4.69 25.43
C ASP A 239 4.64 -5.22 24.45
N ASP A 240 4.39 -4.47 23.38
CA ASP A 240 3.66 -4.97 22.20
C ASP A 240 4.62 -5.06 21.03
N HIS A 241 5.33 -6.18 20.98
CA HIS A 241 6.12 -6.72 19.87
C HIS A 241 5.79 -6.11 18.49
N TRP A 242 6.34 -4.93 18.19
CA TRP A 242 6.60 -4.48 16.83
C TRP A 242 7.68 -5.40 16.31
N ASN A 243 7.25 -6.48 15.66
CA ASN A 243 8.17 -7.52 15.22
C ASN A 243 9.18 -6.95 14.20
N PRO A 244 10.46 -6.75 14.56
CA PRO A 244 11.50 -6.36 13.62
C PRO A 244 11.87 -7.53 12.69
N PHE A 245 11.38 -8.74 12.98
CA PHE A 245 11.68 -9.94 12.21
C PHE A 245 11.03 -9.95 10.82
N GLU A 246 10.03 -9.12 10.48
CA GLU A 246 9.57 -9.04 9.06
C GLU A 246 10.63 -8.37 8.17
N MET A 247 11.36 -7.38 8.68
CA MET A 247 12.53 -6.81 7.99
C MET A 247 13.71 -7.77 7.97
N GLN A 248 13.88 -8.59 9.03
CA GLN A 248 14.86 -9.67 8.98
C GLN A 248 14.44 -10.76 7.99
N TYR A 249 13.15 -11.10 7.83
CA TYR A 249 12.69 -12.11 6.89
C TYR A 249 12.84 -11.65 5.43
N ILE A 250 12.50 -10.40 5.11
CA ILE A 250 12.68 -9.89 3.73
C ILE A 250 14.16 -9.70 3.42
N GLY A 251 14.92 -9.11 4.36
CA GLY A 251 16.38 -8.96 4.22
C GLY A 251 17.09 -10.30 4.12
N THR A 252 16.82 -11.24 5.03
CA THR A 252 17.43 -12.58 4.99
C THR A 252 16.99 -13.39 3.79
N ASN A 253 15.73 -13.34 3.33
CA ASN A 253 15.34 -14.01 2.09
C ASN A 253 16.07 -13.44 0.87
N ILE A 254 16.25 -12.11 0.80
CA ILE A 254 17.03 -11.47 -0.26
C ILE A 254 18.51 -11.91 -0.19
N PHE A 255 19.13 -11.87 0.99
CA PHE A 255 20.51 -12.33 1.19
C PHE A 255 20.67 -13.83 0.90
N ILE A 256 19.72 -14.68 1.30
CA ILE A 256 19.73 -16.12 1.03
C ILE A 256 19.59 -16.38 -0.47
N MET A 257 18.71 -15.67 -1.18
CA MET A 257 18.57 -15.79 -2.63
C MET A 257 19.87 -15.38 -3.36
N PHE A 258 20.50 -14.27 -2.97
CA PHE A 258 21.79 -13.87 -3.54
C PHE A 258 22.92 -14.84 -3.19
N THR A 259 22.91 -15.41 -1.97
CA THR A 259 23.90 -16.41 -1.54
C THR A 259 23.74 -17.71 -2.33
N ILE A 260 22.51 -18.17 -2.58
CA ILE A 260 22.25 -19.36 -3.40
C ILE A 260 22.67 -19.12 -4.85
N ILE A 261 22.33 -17.97 -5.45
CA ILE A 261 22.71 -17.64 -6.84
C ILE A 261 24.22 -17.58 -7.01
N THR A 262 24.94 -16.98 -6.06
CA THR A 262 26.40 -16.88 -6.09
C THR A 262 27.06 -18.25 -5.91
N LEU A 263 26.58 -19.08 -4.97
CA LEU A 263 27.05 -20.46 -4.79
C LEU A 263 26.79 -21.33 -6.03
N PHE A 264 25.61 -21.20 -6.65
CA PHE A 264 25.26 -21.94 -7.85
C PHE A 264 26.13 -21.54 -9.05
N SER A 265 26.42 -20.24 -9.18
CA SER A 265 27.31 -19.69 -10.20
C SER A 265 28.76 -20.18 -10.04
N ILE A 266 29.27 -20.23 -8.80
CA ILE A 266 30.60 -20.78 -8.49
C ILE A 266 30.65 -22.29 -8.75
N PHE A 267 29.60 -23.01 -8.36
CA PHE A 267 29.50 -24.45 -8.60
C PHE A 267 29.57 -24.79 -10.10
N PHE A 268 28.81 -24.08 -10.95
CA PHE A 268 28.90 -24.26 -12.40
C PHE A 268 30.25 -23.86 -12.97
N PHE A 269 30.89 -22.81 -12.44
CA PHE A 269 32.24 -22.44 -12.87
C PHE A 269 33.26 -23.52 -12.55
N ILE A 270 33.16 -24.16 -11.38
CA ILE A 270 34.01 -25.29 -10.99
C ILE A 270 33.73 -26.51 -11.86
N LEU A 271 32.46 -26.86 -12.11
CA LEU A 271 32.10 -27.96 -13.02
C LEU A 271 32.60 -27.72 -14.45
N TYR A 272 32.50 -26.47 -14.92
CA TYR A 272 33.01 -26.07 -16.23
C TYR A 272 34.55 -26.20 -16.31
N LYS A 273 35.27 -25.91 -15.22
CA LYS A 273 36.75 -25.89 -15.21
C LYS A 273 37.39 -27.24 -14.84
N PHE A 274 36.76 -28.04 -13.99
CA PHE A 274 37.39 -29.19 -13.33
C PHE A 274 36.70 -30.54 -13.56
N THR A 275 35.54 -30.57 -14.23
CA THR A 275 34.85 -31.82 -14.61
C THR A 275 35.00 -32.04 -16.12
N PRO A 276 35.08 -33.30 -16.63
CA PRO A 276 35.15 -33.58 -18.07
C PRO A 276 33.98 -32.98 -18.89
N PHE A 277 32.93 -32.49 -18.22
CA PHE A 277 31.86 -31.69 -18.78
C PHE A 277 32.35 -30.43 -19.51
N GLY A 278 33.39 -29.74 -19.02
CA GLY A 278 33.99 -28.58 -19.69
C GLY A 278 34.61 -28.91 -21.04
N TYR A 279 35.32 -30.03 -21.13
CA TYR A 279 35.91 -30.53 -22.38
C TYR A 279 34.84 -30.91 -23.42
N TRP A 280 33.66 -31.36 -22.97
CA TRP A 280 32.52 -31.69 -23.83
C TRP A 280 31.67 -30.47 -24.25
N LEU A 281 31.50 -29.48 -23.36
CA LEU A 281 30.74 -28.25 -23.65
C LEU A 281 31.54 -27.24 -24.48
N ARG A 282 32.86 -27.13 -24.28
CA ARG A 282 33.70 -26.14 -24.95
C ARG A 282 33.63 -26.21 -26.49
N PRO A 283 33.67 -27.40 -27.14
CA PRO A 283 33.48 -27.52 -28.59
C PRO A 283 32.08 -27.08 -29.04
N ARG A 284 31.03 -27.39 -28.25
CA ARG A 284 29.64 -27.02 -28.57
C ARG A 284 29.42 -25.50 -28.49
N ILE A 285 29.95 -24.86 -27.47
CA ILE A 285 29.89 -23.40 -27.29
C ILE A 285 30.66 -22.70 -28.42
N GLN A 286 31.86 -23.18 -28.76
CA GLN A 286 32.65 -22.63 -29.87
C GLN A 286 31.94 -22.78 -31.22
N ASN A 287 31.28 -23.92 -31.46
CA ASN A 287 30.47 -24.10 -32.67
C ASN A 287 29.28 -23.14 -32.74
N ARG A 288 28.59 -22.88 -31.62
CA ARG A 288 27.50 -21.88 -31.56
C ARG A 288 28.00 -20.46 -31.81
N ILE A 289 29.13 -20.07 -31.21
CA ILE A 289 29.77 -18.76 -31.45
C ILE A 289 30.18 -18.61 -32.93
N LYS A 290 30.72 -19.67 -33.54
CA LYS A 290 31.09 -19.66 -34.97
C LYS A 290 29.87 -19.50 -35.89
N ILE A 291 28.75 -20.12 -35.54
CA ILE A 291 27.47 -19.96 -36.26
C ILE A 291 26.96 -18.52 -36.10
N LEU A 292 26.96 -17.97 -34.88
CA LEU A 292 26.56 -16.57 -34.63
C LEU A 292 27.44 -15.57 -35.40
N LYS A 293 28.75 -15.80 -35.46
CA LYS A 293 29.67 -14.96 -36.23
C LYS A 293 29.37 -15.02 -37.73
N LYS A 294 29.05 -16.20 -38.28
CA LYS A 294 28.60 -16.33 -39.67
C LYS A 294 27.30 -15.56 -39.92
N ILE A 295 26.31 -15.69 -39.03
CA ILE A 295 25.03 -14.96 -39.16
C ILE A 295 25.24 -13.45 -39.07
N TYR A 296 26.14 -12.99 -38.19
CA TYR A 296 26.47 -11.57 -38.07
C TYR A 296 27.20 -11.03 -39.31
N GLU A 297 28.17 -11.77 -39.84
CA GLU A 297 28.86 -11.42 -41.09
C GLU A 297 27.91 -11.44 -42.30
N GLU A 298 26.94 -12.37 -42.34
CA GLU A 298 25.91 -12.45 -43.36
C GLU A 298 24.92 -11.27 -43.26
N LYS A 299 24.52 -10.87 -42.05
CA LYS A 299 23.74 -9.64 -41.81
C LYS A 299 24.48 -8.38 -42.25
N ILE A 300 25.78 -8.27 -41.99
CA ILE A 300 26.59 -7.12 -42.45
C ILE A 300 26.65 -7.07 -43.98
N LYS A 301 26.82 -8.21 -44.65
CA LYS A 301 26.80 -8.29 -46.12
C LYS A 301 25.44 -7.91 -46.71
N LEU A 302 24.34 -8.38 -46.11
CA LEU A 302 22.97 -7.98 -46.49
C LEU A 302 22.71 -6.48 -46.28
N GLY A 303 23.20 -5.92 -45.17
CA GLY A 303 23.10 -4.48 -44.89
C GLY A 303 23.86 -3.61 -45.88
N HIS A 304 25.04 -4.07 -46.35
CA HIS A 304 25.83 -3.35 -47.35
C HIS A 304 25.22 -3.38 -48.75
N ASN A 305 24.55 -4.47 -49.13
CA ASN A 305 23.89 -4.59 -50.43
C ASN A 305 22.62 -3.72 -50.50
N ASN A 306 21.84 -3.63 -49.43
CA ASN A 306 20.64 -2.79 -49.39
C ASN A 306 20.96 -1.29 -49.40
N ALA A 307 22.14 -0.88 -48.91
CA ALA A 307 22.56 0.52 -48.90
C ALA A 307 22.96 1.06 -50.29
N HIS A 308 23.26 0.17 -51.25
CA HIS A 308 23.62 0.57 -52.62
C HIS A 308 22.39 0.74 -53.54
N GLU A 309 21.27 0.10 -53.22
CA GLU A 309 20.02 0.17 -54.02
C GLU A 309 19.18 1.43 -53.72
N GLU A 310 19.36 2.06 -52.54
CA GLU A 310 18.60 3.27 -52.17
C GLU A 310 19.24 4.58 -52.68
N THR A 311 20.54 4.58 -53.01
CA THR A 311 21.25 5.79 -53.47
C THR A 311 21.14 6.08 -54.97
N ASP A 312 20.75 5.11 -55.80
CA ASP A 312 20.68 5.28 -57.26
C ASP A 312 19.32 5.80 -57.77
N SER A 313 18.29 5.91 -56.92
CA SER A 313 16.95 6.39 -57.32
C SER A 313 16.69 7.89 -57.11
N LEU A 314 17.63 8.63 -56.52
CA LEU A 314 17.49 10.07 -56.19
C LEU A 314 18.29 11.02 -57.09
N ASN A 315 18.94 10.52 -58.14
CA ASN A 315 19.84 11.32 -58.99
C ASN A 315 19.42 11.49 -60.46
N GLU A 316 18.16 11.20 -60.81
CA GLU A 316 17.62 11.57 -62.13
C GLU A 316 16.55 12.69 -62.06
N SER A 317 16.98 13.85 -62.55
CA SER A 317 16.20 14.94 -63.15
C SER A 317 15.46 15.93 -62.22
N ILE A 318 16.09 17.09 -61.96
CA ILE A 318 15.48 18.40 -62.23
C ILE A 318 16.57 19.33 -62.78
N GLY A 319 16.61 19.47 -64.11
CA GLY A 319 17.35 20.54 -64.78
C GLY A 319 16.50 21.80 -64.86
N MET A 320 16.98 22.91 -64.30
CA MET A 320 16.49 24.25 -64.63
C MET A 320 17.70 25.16 -64.94
N GLN A 321 17.81 25.55 -66.20
CA GLN A 321 18.86 26.40 -66.74
C GLN A 321 18.44 27.88 -66.58
N TYR A 322 19.25 28.67 -65.87
CA TYR A 322 19.03 30.11 -65.73
C TYR A 322 19.90 30.87 -66.74
N HIS A 323 19.29 31.64 -67.63
CA HIS A 323 19.97 32.59 -68.51
C HIS A 323 19.83 34.01 -67.94
N SER A 324 20.96 34.67 -67.65
CA SER A 324 21.02 36.08 -67.27
C SER A 324 21.68 36.89 -68.39
N VAL A 325 20.90 37.74 -69.07
CA VAL A 325 21.39 38.74 -70.03
C VAL A 325 21.91 39.96 -69.26
N ARG A 326 23.13 40.38 -69.59
CA ARG A 326 23.85 41.53 -68.99
C ARG A 326 23.66 42.75 -69.89
N ASN A 327 23.13 43.84 -69.35
CA ASN A 327 23.23 45.17 -69.95
C ASN A 327 24.35 45.96 -69.25
N SER A 328 25.35 46.36 -70.02
CA SER A 328 25.99 47.68 -69.99
C SER A 328 26.70 47.90 -71.32
#